data_AF-A0A4Q4W8P0-F1
#
_entry.id   AF-A0A4Q4W8P0-F1
#
_cell.length_a   1.000
_cell.length_b   1.000
_cell.length_c   1.000
_cell.angle_alpha   90.00
_cell.angle_beta   90.00
_cell.angle_gamma   90.00
#
_symmetry.space_group_name_H-M   'P 1'
#
loop_
_entity.id
_entity.type
_entity.pdbx_description
1 polymer ?
#
loop_
_entity_poly.entity_id
_entity_poly.type
_entity_poly.pdbx_seq_one_letter_code
_entity_poly.pdbx_strand_id
1 'polypeptide(L)'
;MLFSDGVLHVATVLSLHASAIESLQIDYTCSDPYLVHNPVHHHLIATTLTTQIGILVPDVAGETARAFPTMGPQHLPIPLRLRLCPVIGCVTNRVFVGLPTCHDPALLDAAMAFAQDVPVASQVLRPLVALVATITNKIHTRWFQKLLEPEVERRLREWDARHAGPEATAKDQRSEERNDFLQWTPRQAKASGDPYYMWRPKTLARRILLLNFAAVHTSSFSITNTILDLVSSKPEYITERHHPRPARRGVEQAPWRRCTSSTAGCARALG
;
A
#
# COMPACT_ATOMS: atom_id res chain seq x y z
N MET A 1 -4.19 26.37 30.04
CA MET A 1 -4.96 25.21 29.52
C MET A 1 -5.63 25.44 28.15
N LEU A 2 -5.47 26.60 27.49
CA LEU A 2 -6.15 26.87 26.20
C LEU A 2 -5.27 26.74 24.94
N PHE A 3 -3.99 26.40 25.07
CA PHE A 3 -3.06 26.28 23.93
C PHE A 3 -2.89 24.85 23.40
N SER A 4 -3.38 23.83 24.10
CA SER A 4 -3.30 22.43 23.64
C SER A 4 -4.43 22.08 22.67
N ASP A 5 -5.63 22.61 22.91
CA ASP A 5 -6.82 22.34 22.08
C ASP A 5 -6.70 22.95 20.69
N GLY A 6 -6.10 24.14 20.56
CA GLY A 6 -5.90 24.79 19.26
C GLY A 6 -4.92 24.05 18.35
N VAL A 7 -3.85 23.46 18.89
CA VAL A 7 -2.87 22.70 18.10
C VAL A 7 -3.41 21.34 17.68
N LEU A 8 -4.17 20.66 18.56
CA LEU A 8 -4.90 19.43 18.23
C LEU A 8 -5.97 19.67 17.15
N HIS A 9 -6.68 20.81 17.21
CA HIS A 9 -7.72 21.16 16.24
C HIS A 9 -7.17 21.60 14.87
N VAL A 10 -5.96 22.19 14.82
CA VAL A 10 -5.29 22.53 13.54
C VAL A 10 -4.69 21.29 12.90
N ALA A 11 -4.15 20.36 13.69
CA ALA A 11 -3.59 19.10 13.20
C ALA A 11 -4.64 18.18 12.56
N THR A 12 -5.89 18.20 13.06
CA THR A 12 -7.00 17.45 12.44
C THR A 12 -7.48 18.06 11.13
N VAL A 13 -7.50 19.39 11.00
CA VAL A 13 -7.96 20.08 9.78
C VAL A 13 -7.07 19.80 8.57
N LEU A 14 -5.75 19.60 8.78
CA LEU A 14 -4.80 19.26 7.71
C LEU A 14 -4.50 17.76 7.61
N SER A 15 -5.17 16.91 8.40
CA SER A 15 -4.95 15.47 8.38
C SER A 15 -5.71 14.83 7.22
N LEU A 16 -4.98 14.34 6.22
CA LEU A 16 -5.55 13.52 5.14
C LEU A 16 -6.35 12.33 5.70
N HIS A 17 -5.86 11.73 6.78
CA HIS A 17 -6.51 10.58 7.40
C HIS A 17 -7.85 10.95 8.04
N ALA A 18 -7.90 12.06 8.79
CA ALA A 18 -9.16 12.55 9.38
C ALA A 18 -10.16 12.97 8.30
N SER A 19 -9.69 13.69 7.27
CA SER A 19 -10.51 14.09 6.12
C SER A 19 -11.07 12.89 5.36
N ALA A 20 -10.28 11.83 5.20
CA ALA A 20 -10.73 10.59 4.55
C ALA A 20 -11.80 9.87 5.39
N ILE A 21 -11.66 9.82 6.72
CA ILE A 21 -12.66 9.22 7.63
C ILE A 21 -14.02 9.90 7.46
N GLU A 22 -14.01 11.23 7.48
CA GLU A 22 -15.23 12.03 7.33
C GLU A 22 -15.81 11.92 5.92
N SER A 23 -14.99 12.11 4.88
CA SER A 23 -15.46 12.12 3.48
C SER A 23 -15.99 10.76 3.01
N LEU A 24 -15.42 9.66 3.52
CA LEU A 24 -15.84 8.31 3.18
C LEU A 24 -16.86 7.74 4.17
N GLN A 25 -17.24 8.51 5.20
CA GLN A 25 -18.19 8.08 6.22
C GLN A 25 -17.82 6.70 6.78
N ILE A 26 -16.53 6.52 7.14
CA ILE A 26 -15.91 5.23 7.43
C ILE A 26 -16.66 4.45 8.53
N ASP A 27 -17.24 5.16 9.49
CA ASP A 27 -18.05 4.56 10.57
C ASP A 27 -19.24 3.75 10.05
N TYR A 28 -19.74 4.09 8.86
CA TYR A 28 -20.83 3.38 8.20
C TYR A 28 -20.33 2.48 7.07
N THR A 29 -19.37 2.95 6.26
CA THR A 29 -18.95 2.25 5.03
C THR A 29 -18.02 1.08 5.28
N CYS A 30 -17.26 1.08 6.38
CA CYS A 30 -16.32 0.03 6.73
C CYS A 30 -16.90 -0.96 7.74
N SER A 31 -16.57 -2.25 7.57
CA SER A 31 -17.04 -3.30 8.48
C SER A 31 -16.43 -3.22 9.89
N ASP A 32 -15.28 -2.56 10.03
CA ASP A 32 -14.53 -2.44 11.28
C ASP A 32 -13.89 -1.04 11.37
N PRO A 33 -14.66 -0.03 11.80
CA PRO A 33 -14.20 1.36 11.85
C PRO A 33 -13.00 1.56 12.77
N TYR A 34 -12.87 0.73 13.81
CA TYR A 34 -11.78 0.83 14.78
C TYR A 34 -10.41 0.68 14.13
N LEU A 35 -10.28 -0.18 13.11
CA LEU A 35 -9.02 -0.38 12.38
C LEU A 35 -8.56 0.86 11.60
N VAL A 36 -9.51 1.73 11.24
CA VAL A 36 -9.22 2.98 10.55
C VAL A 36 -8.89 4.06 11.57
N HIS A 37 -9.69 4.21 12.63
CA HIS A 37 -9.44 5.19 13.69
C HIS A 37 -8.12 4.97 14.45
N ASN A 38 -7.66 3.71 14.54
CA ASN A 38 -6.40 3.35 15.19
C ASN A 38 -5.43 2.70 14.18
N PRO A 39 -4.79 3.50 13.31
CA PRO A 39 -4.04 2.99 12.18
C PRO A 39 -2.63 2.53 12.61
N VAL A 40 -2.54 1.46 13.40
CA VAL A 40 -1.24 0.93 13.87
C VAL A 40 -0.30 0.50 12.74
N HIS A 41 -0.84 0.32 11.52
CA HIS A 41 -0.06 0.02 10.32
C HIS A 41 0.72 1.22 9.77
N HIS A 42 0.33 2.46 10.10
CA HIS A 42 1.04 3.66 9.63
C HIS A 42 2.50 3.65 10.06
N HIS A 43 2.79 3.21 11.29
CA HIS A 43 4.16 3.11 11.77
C HIS A 43 4.97 2.11 10.93
N LEU A 44 4.41 0.93 10.61
CA LEU A 44 5.07 -0.06 9.76
C LEU A 44 5.37 0.48 8.35
N ILE A 45 4.43 1.21 7.79
CA ILE A 45 4.57 1.81 6.47
C ILE A 45 5.68 2.87 6.48
N ALA A 46 5.61 3.80 7.42
CA ALA A 46 6.54 4.92 7.51
C ALA A 46 7.98 4.51 7.85
N THR A 47 8.18 3.35 8.49
CA THR A 47 9.50 2.87 8.93
C THR A 47 10.03 1.76 8.04
N THR A 48 9.31 0.64 7.93
CA THR A 48 9.79 -0.56 7.24
C THR A 48 9.50 -0.48 5.75
N LEU A 49 8.27 -0.17 5.33
CA LEU A 49 7.95 -0.18 3.91
C LEU A 49 8.78 0.86 3.15
N THR A 50 8.83 2.11 3.64
CA THR A 50 9.60 3.21 3.03
C THR A 50 11.09 2.90 2.89
N THR A 51 11.70 2.22 3.87
CA THR A 51 13.11 1.84 3.80
C THR A 51 13.37 0.66 2.87
N GLN A 52 12.37 -0.20 2.67
CA GLN A 52 12.43 -1.37 1.78
C GLN A 52 12.05 -1.07 0.33
N ILE A 53 11.53 0.12 0.02
CA ILE A 53 11.10 0.49 -1.35
C ILE A 53 12.18 0.19 -2.39
N GLY A 54 13.44 0.52 -2.09
CA GLY A 54 14.56 0.30 -3.02
C GLY A 54 14.74 -1.17 -3.44
N ILE A 55 14.47 -2.10 -2.53
CA ILE A 55 14.55 -3.55 -2.78
C ILE A 55 13.30 -4.05 -3.52
N LEU A 56 12.15 -3.42 -3.29
CA LEU A 56 10.88 -3.78 -3.92
C LEU A 56 10.73 -3.25 -5.36
N VAL A 57 11.55 -2.30 -5.79
CA VAL A 57 11.45 -1.70 -7.15
C VAL A 57 11.44 -2.74 -8.27
N PRO A 58 12.34 -3.75 -8.31
CA PRO A 58 12.34 -4.75 -9.37
C PRO A 58 11.06 -5.60 -9.38
N ASP A 59 10.55 -5.95 -8.20
CA ASP A 59 9.31 -6.72 -8.05
C ASP A 59 8.09 -5.93 -8.52
N VAL A 60 8.02 -4.66 -8.14
CA VAL A 60 6.99 -3.71 -8.56
C VAL A 60 7.03 -3.50 -10.07
N ALA A 61 8.23 -3.34 -10.65
CA ALA A 61 8.40 -3.15 -12.09
C ALA A 61 7.99 -4.41 -12.88
N GLY A 62 8.39 -5.60 -12.42
CA GLY A 62 8.00 -6.87 -13.03
C GLY A 62 6.49 -7.09 -12.99
N GLU A 63 5.87 -6.84 -11.84
CA GLU A 63 4.41 -6.98 -11.69
C GLU A 63 3.65 -5.94 -12.53
N THR A 64 4.16 -4.71 -12.61
CA THR A 64 3.60 -3.66 -13.48
C THR A 64 3.66 -4.08 -14.94
N ALA A 65 4.82 -4.56 -15.42
CA ALA A 65 4.99 -5.02 -16.79
C ALA A 65 4.05 -6.19 -17.13
N ARG A 66 3.81 -7.09 -16.18
CA ARG A 66 2.87 -8.21 -16.32
C ARG A 66 1.42 -7.75 -16.39
N ALA A 67 1.03 -6.79 -15.55
CA ALA A 67 -0.35 -6.33 -15.46
C ALA A 67 -0.71 -5.26 -16.49
N PHE A 68 0.26 -4.49 -17.00
CA PHE A 68 -0.01 -3.39 -17.94
C PHE A 68 -0.83 -3.78 -19.19
N PRO A 69 -0.59 -4.96 -19.83
CA PRO A 69 -1.39 -5.40 -20.97
C PRO A 69 -2.89 -5.60 -20.66
N THR A 70 -3.27 -5.82 -19.39
CA THR A 70 -4.68 -6.01 -19.00
C THR A 70 -5.48 -4.71 -19.03
N MET A 71 -4.82 -3.56 -19.14
CA MET A 71 -5.45 -2.25 -19.32
C MET A 71 -6.31 -2.18 -20.59
N GLY A 72 -6.06 -3.08 -21.55
CA GLY A 72 -6.76 -3.13 -22.82
C GLY A 72 -6.34 -1.99 -23.77
N PRO A 73 -6.99 -1.90 -24.93
CA PRO A 73 -6.62 -0.91 -25.95
C PRO A 73 -6.87 0.53 -25.49
N GLN A 74 -5.95 1.42 -25.86
CA GLN A 74 -5.98 2.83 -25.50
C GLN A 74 -7.20 3.59 -26.06
N HIS A 75 -7.76 3.12 -27.19
CA HIS A 75 -8.87 3.76 -27.91
C HIS A 75 -10.25 3.56 -27.26
N LEU A 76 -10.36 2.80 -26.18
CA LEU A 76 -11.62 2.66 -25.44
C LEU A 76 -12.00 3.97 -24.74
N PRO A 77 -13.28 4.36 -24.72
CA PRO A 77 -13.78 5.59 -24.07
C PRO A 77 -13.84 5.49 -22.53
N ILE A 78 -13.00 4.63 -21.94
CA ILE A 78 -12.98 4.39 -20.49
C ILE A 78 -11.97 5.36 -19.86
N PRO A 79 -12.34 6.05 -18.76
CA PRO A 79 -11.41 6.90 -18.01
C PRO A 79 -10.13 6.16 -17.63
N LEU A 80 -8.97 6.79 -17.88
CA LEU A 80 -7.65 6.23 -17.60
C LEU A 80 -7.54 5.70 -16.15
N ARG A 81 -8.05 6.47 -15.19
CA ARG A 81 -8.09 6.10 -13.77
C ARG A 81 -8.71 4.71 -13.54
N LEU A 82 -9.85 4.42 -14.16
CA LEU A 82 -10.53 3.14 -14.00
C LEU A 82 -9.73 1.97 -14.58
N ARG A 83 -8.97 2.23 -15.66
CA ARG A 83 -8.10 1.22 -16.27
C ARG A 83 -6.81 0.98 -15.47
N LEU A 84 -6.37 1.97 -14.69
CA LEU A 84 -5.20 1.85 -13.81
C LEU A 84 -5.49 1.06 -12.53
N CYS A 85 -6.72 1.07 -12.03
CA CYS A 85 -7.06 0.42 -10.75
C CYS A 85 -6.65 -1.07 -10.67
N PRO A 86 -6.94 -1.93 -11.66
CA PRO A 86 -6.54 -3.34 -11.61
C PRO A 86 -5.01 -3.53 -11.64
N VAL A 87 -4.31 -2.72 -12.44
CA VAL A 87 -2.83 -2.75 -12.52
C VAL A 87 -2.22 -2.37 -11.17
N ILE A 88 -2.72 -1.30 -10.57
CA ILE A 88 -2.28 -0.85 -9.24
C ILE A 88 -2.63 -1.91 -8.19
N GLY A 89 -3.80 -2.53 -8.26
CA GLY A 89 -4.20 -3.62 -7.35
C GLY A 89 -3.25 -4.81 -7.40
N CYS A 90 -2.85 -5.27 -8.61
CA CYS A 90 -1.85 -6.33 -8.77
C CYS A 90 -0.52 -5.99 -8.09
N VAL A 91 0.00 -4.79 -8.38
CA VAL A 91 1.27 -4.29 -7.82
C VAL A 91 1.18 -4.15 -6.30
N THR A 92 0.06 -3.64 -5.82
CA THR A 92 -0.20 -3.46 -4.38
C THR A 92 -0.25 -4.81 -3.65
N ASN A 93 -0.92 -5.80 -4.23
CA ASN A 93 -0.95 -7.16 -3.70
C ASN A 93 0.44 -7.81 -3.72
N ARG A 94 1.29 -7.53 -4.72
CA ARG A 94 2.69 -8.01 -4.74
C ARG A 94 3.50 -7.49 -3.56
N VAL A 95 3.30 -6.23 -3.15
CA VAL A 95 4.00 -5.60 -2.02
C VAL A 95 3.42 -6.06 -0.67
N PHE A 96 2.10 -6.16 -0.56
CA PHE A 96 1.47 -6.46 0.73
C PHE A 96 1.37 -7.95 1.04
N VAL A 97 1.02 -8.74 0.04
CA VAL A 97 0.78 -10.18 0.19
C VAL A 97 1.94 -11.00 -0.37
N GLY A 98 2.60 -10.55 -1.43
CA GLY A 98 3.70 -11.30 -2.05
C GLY A 98 3.24 -12.54 -2.83
N LEU A 99 4.21 -13.20 -3.47
CA LEU A 99 3.96 -14.39 -4.29
C LEU A 99 3.71 -15.64 -3.42
N PRO A 100 2.92 -16.63 -3.90
CA PRO A 100 2.15 -16.62 -5.15
C PRO A 100 0.76 -15.96 -5.00
N THR A 101 0.31 -15.69 -3.77
CA THR A 101 -1.05 -15.26 -3.46
C THR A 101 -1.43 -13.93 -4.11
N CYS A 102 -0.48 -13.05 -4.40
CA CYS A 102 -0.75 -11.80 -5.13
C CYS A 102 -1.30 -12.00 -6.56
N HIS A 103 -1.15 -13.19 -7.15
CA HIS A 103 -1.68 -13.52 -8.48
C HIS A 103 -3.07 -14.13 -8.46
N ASP A 104 -3.69 -14.31 -7.29
CA ASP A 104 -5.07 -14.79 -7.20
C ASP A 104 -6.05 -13.74 -7.78
N PRO A 105 -6.71 -14.01 -8.91
CA PRO A 105 -7.64 -13.07 -9.51
C PRO A 105 -8.85 -12.81 -8.60
N ALA A 106 -9.30 -13.80 -7.82
CA ALA A 106 -10.43 -13.63 -6.92
C ALA A 106 -10.10 -12.65 -5.78
N LEU A 107 -8.84 -12.66 -5.31
CA LEU A 107 -8.37 -11.72 -4.30
C LEU A 107 -8.33 -10.29 -4.85
N LEU A 108 -7.83 -10.12 -6.08
CA LEU A 108 -7.82 -8.84 -6.77
C LEU A 108 -9.24 -8.31 -7.00
N ASP A 109 -10.14 -9.13 -7.52
CA ASP A 109 -11.52 -8.75 -7.82
C ASP A 109 -12.27 -8.34 -6.54
N ALA A 110 -12.09 -9.08 -5.44
CA ALA A 110 -12.66 -8.72 -4.15
C ALA A 110 -12.13 -7.38 -3.62
N ALA A 111 -10.83 -7.09 -3.80
CA ALA A 111 -10.25 -5.81 -3.43
C ALA A 111 -10.77 -4.66 -4.31
N MET A 112 -10.90 -4.88 -5.63
CA MET A 112 -11.40 -3.87 -6.56
C MET A 112 -12.89 -3.56 -6.31
N ALA A 113 -13.71 -4.59 -6.09
CA ALA A 113 -15.12 -4.41 -5.79
C ALA A 113 -15.32 -3.61 -4.49
N PHE A 114 -14.58 -3.96 -3.43
CA PHE A 114 -14.58 -3.16 -2.20
C PHE A 114 -14.15 -1.70 -2.45
N ALA A 115 -13.13 -1.49 -3.29
CA ALA A 115 -12.64 -0.15 -3.57
C ALA A 115 -13.58 0.73 -4.41
N GLN A 116 -14.47 0.11 -5.18
CA GLN A 116 -15.52 0.79 -5.93
C GLN A 116 -16.74 1.07 -5.07
N ASP A 117 -17.13 0.16 -4.19
CA ASP A 117 -18.36 0.29 -3.42
C ASP A 117 -18.25 1.33 -2.29
N VAL A 118 -17.10 1.46 -1.63
CA VAL A 118 -16.94 2.38 -0.49
C VAL A 118 -17.26 3.84 -0.84
N PRO A 119 -16.71 4.43 -1.93
CA PRO A 119 -17.07 5.79 -2.33
C PRO A 119 -18.52 5.94 -2.79
N VAL A 120 -19.11 4.90 -3.40
CA VAL A 120 -20.51 4.94 -3.83
C VAL A 120 -21.43 4.93 -2.61
N ALA A 121 -21.13 4.08 -1.63
CA ALA A 121 -21.84 4.04 -0.37
C ALA A 121 -21.73 5.38 0.38
N SER A 122 -20.57 6.05 0.37
CA SER A 122 -20.38 7.33 1.06
C SER A 122 -21.26 8.45 0.52
N GLN A 123 -21.59 8.44 -0.79
CA GLN A 123 -22.44 9.45 -1.42
C GLN A 123 -23.94 9.28 -1.15
N VAL A 124 -24.37 8.04 -0.86
CA VAL A 124 -25.80 7.67 -0.73
C VAL A 124 -26.28 7.74 0.74
N LEU A 125 -25.36 7.94 1.69
CA LEU A 125 -25.61 7.82 3.12
C LEU A 125 -26.44 8.99 3.71
N ARG A 126 -27.77 8.83 3.67
CA ARG A 126 -28.66 9.21 4.77
C ARG A 126 -28.73 8.04 5.76
N PRO A 127 -28.79 8.26 7.09
CA PRO A 127 -28.64 7.20 8.10
C PRO A 127 -29.59 5.99 7.94
N LEU A 128 -30.75 6.17 7.30
CA LEU A 128 -31.71 5.10 7.03
C LEU A 128 -31.31 4.18 5.86
N VAL A 129 -30.67 4.73 4.82
CA VAL A 129 -30.25 3.99 3.61
C VAL A 129 -28.89 3.32 3.82
N ALA A 130 -28.16 3.77 4.84
CA ALA A 130 -26.86 3.27 5.25
C ALA A 130 -26.79 1.77 5.42
N LEU A 131 -27.81 1.19 6.05
CA LEU A 131 -27.78 -0.22 6.38
C LEU A 131 -27.82 -1.10 5.13
N VAL A 132 -28.50 -0.65 4.07
CA VAL A 132 -28.63 -1.37 2.80
C VAL A 132 -27.43 -1.09 1.89
N ALA A 133 -27.03 0.18 1.76
CA ALA A 133 -25.92 0.60 0.91
C ALA A 133 -24.57 -0.02 1.34
N THR A 134 -24.43 -0.41 2.60
CA THR A 134 -23.19 -0.99 3.15
C THR A 134 -23.18 -2.52 3.13
N ILE A 135 -24.25 -3.17 2.65
CA ILE A 135 -24.32 -4.64 2.54
C ILE A 135 -23.26 -5.14 1.57
N THR A 136 -23.11 -4.50 0.41
CA THR A 136 -22.13 -4.92 -0.60
C THR A 136 -20.71 -4.76 -0.07
N ASN A 137 -20.39 -3.63 0.60
CA ASN A 137 -19.10 -3.43 1.29
C ASN A 137 -18.80 -4.57 2.27
N LYS A 138 -19.79 -4.99 3.07
CA LYS A 138 -19.65 -6.09 4.04
C LYS A 138 -19.45 -7.44 3.34
N ILE A 139 -20.13 -7.67 2.23
CA ILE A 139 -19.97 -8.89 1.42
C ILE A 139 -18.55 -8.95 0.84
N HIS A 140 -18.10 -7.90 0.15
CA HIS A 140 -16.75 -7.85 -0.43
C HIS A 140 -15.66 -7.91 0.63
N THR A 141 -15.86 -7.27 1.79
CA THR A 141 -14.96 -7.43 2.95
C THR A 141 -14.86 -8.90 3.35
N ARG A 142 -16.00 -9.57 3.57
CA ARG A 142 -16.02 -10.99 3.98
C ARG A 142 -15.40 -11.92 2.93
N TRP A 143 -15.63 -11.64 1.65
CA TRP A 143 -15.05 -12.41 0.55
C TRP A 143 -13.53 -12.28 0.51
N PHE A 144 -13.01 -11.05 0.54
CA PHE A 144 -11.57 -10.81 0.58
C PHE A 144 -10.93 -11.46 1.81
N GLN A 145 -11.57 -11.32 2.97
CA GLN A 145 -11.12 -11.97 4.20
C GLN A 145 -11.03 -13.49 4.03
N LYS A 146 -12.08 -14.14 3.51
CA LYS A 146 -12.10 -15.60 3.32
C LYS A 146 -10.99 -16.10 2.40
N LEU A 147 -10.62 -15.32 1.37
CA LEU A 147 -9.55 -15.66 0.44
C LEU A 147 -8.16 -15.51 1.08
N LEU A 148 -7.96 -14.46 1.87
CA LEU A 148 -6.64 -14.12 2.43
C LEU A 148 -6.34 -14.80 3.78
N GLU A 149 -7.36 -15.08 4.60
CA GLU A 149 -7.21 -15.68 5.93
C GLU A 149 -6.34 -16.96 5.93
N PRO A 150 -6.52 -17.93 5.02
CA PRO A 150 -5.69 -19.15 5.00
C PRO A 150 -4.20 -18.87 4.82
N GLU A 151 -3.85 -17.90 3.97
CA GLU A 151 -2.47 -17.51 3.73
C GLU A 151 -1.89 -16.77 4.94
N VAL A 152 -2.68 -15.90 5.58
CA VAL A 152 -2.26 -15.21 6.81
C VAL A 152 -2.02 -16.20 7.94
N GLU A 153 -2.94 -17.15 8.14
CA GLU A 153 -2.79 -18.19 9.15
C GLU A 153 -1.57 -19.07 8.88
N ARG A 154 -1.34 -19.46 7.62
CA ARG A 154 -0.15 -20.22 7.23
C ARG A 154 1.13 -19.47 7.63
N ARG A 155 1.20 -18.17 7.34
CA ARG A 155 2.37 -17.35 7.67
C ARG A 155 2.56 -17.12 9.15
N LEU A 156 1.48 -16.95 9.91
CA LEU A 156 1.56 -16.84 11.36
C LEU A 156 2.09 -18.15 11.97
N ARG A 157 1.58 -19.31 11.53
CA ARG A 157 2.08 -20.62 11.97
C ARG A 157 3.56 -20.83 11.63
N GLU A 158 3.98 -20.45 10.42
CA GLU A 158 5.39 -20.54 10.02
C GLU A 158 6.28 -19.60 10.83
N TRP A 159 5.79 -18.41 11.14
CA TRP A 159 6.48 -17.45 11.96
C TRP A 159 6.62 -17.97 13.40
N ASP A 160 5.56 -18.55 13.98
CA ASP A 160 5.59 -19.15 15.31
C ASP A 160 6.53 -20.35 15.37
N ALA A 161 6.49 -21.25 14.38
CA ALA A 161 7.38 -22.40 14.30
C ALA A 161 8.86 -21.98 14.23
N ARG A 162 9.19 -20.92 13.48
CA ARG A 162 10.55 -20.36 13.41
C ARG A 162 11.03 -19.76 14.74
N HIS A 163 10.11 -19.30 15.59
CA HIS A 163 10.42 -18.61 16.83
C HIS A 163 10.07 -19.43 18.09
N ALA A 164 9.75 -20.72 17.94
CA ALA A 164 9.38 -21.62 19.03
C ALA A 164 10.57 -22.15 19.88
N GLY A 165 11.79 -21.68 19.63
CA GLY A 165 12.99 -22.03 20.41
C GLY A 165 13.97 -22.96 19.68
N PRO A 166 14.88 -23.65 20.40
CA PRO A 166 16.02 -24.37 19.82
C PRO A 166 15.66 -25.58 18.93
N GLU A 167 14.38 -25.95 18.84
CA GLU A 167 13.87 -27.00 17.94
C GLU A 167 13.50 -26.49 16.54
N ALA A 168 13.66 -25.19 16.25
CA ALA A 168 13.45 -24.68 14.89
C ALA A 168 14.37 -25.40 13.91
N THR A 169 13.79 -26.19 13.01
CA THR A 169 14.53 -27.04 12.09
C THR A 169 15.46 -26.19 11.23
N ALA A 170 16.63 -26.71 10.84
CA ALA A 170 17.53 -26.03 9.90
C ALA A 170 16.84 -25.62 8.57
N LYS A 171 15.74 -26.33 8.21
CA LYS A 171 14.86 -26.00 7.08
C LYS A 171 14.00 -24.75 7.32
N ASP A 172 13.54 -24.53 8.56
CA ASP A 172 12.72 -23.38 8.95
C ASP A 172 13.53 -22.09 9.01
N GLN A 173 14.83 -22.20 9.34
CA GLN A 173 15.78 -21.10 9.34
C GLN A 173 16.31 -20.74 7.94
N ARG A 174 16.22 -21.68 6.98
CA ARG A 174 16.76 -21.53 5.61
C ARG A 174 15.72 -21.09 4.58
N SER A 175 14.44 -21.07 4.93
CA SER A 175 13.39 -20.49 4.09
C SER A 175 13.68 -19.00 3.89
N GLU A 176 13.94 -18.59 2.65
CA GLU A 176 14.21 -17.20 2.30
C GLU A 176 13.04 -16.33 2.79
N GLU A 177 13.33 -15.41 3.71
CA GLU A 177 12.28 -14.64 4.34
C GLU A 177 11.67 -13.69 3.31
N ARG A 178 10.36 -13.85 3.07
CA ARG A 178 9.64 -13.04 2.09
C ARG A 178 9.71 -11.57 2.49
N ASN A 179 10.04 -10.71 1.54
CA ASN A 179 10.08 -9.27 1.78
C ASN A 179 8.73 -8.64 1.43
N ASP A 180 7.72 -8.85 2.29
CA ASP A 180 6.38 -8.29 2.12
C ASP A 180 5.76 -7.82 3.44
N PHE A 181 4.69 -7.02 3.34
CA PHE A 181 4.03 -6.44 4.50
C PHE A 181 3.49 -7.49 5.46
N LEU A 182 2.94 -8.59 4.94
CA LEU A 182 2.46 -9.71 5.76
C LEU A 182 3.56 -10.32 6.62
N GLN A 183 4.79 -10.41 6.11
CA GLN A 183 5.92 -10.95 6.86
C GLN A 183 6.43 -9.98 7.93
N TRP A 184 6.36 -8.67 7.68
CA TRP A 184 6.80 -7.66 8.66
C TRP A 184 5.80 -7.46 9.79
N THR A 185 4.50 -7.69 9.55
CA THR A 185 3.45 -7.40 10.53
C THR A 185 3.60 -8.20 11.83
N PRO A 186 3.85 -9.53 11.82
CA PRO A 186 4.04 -10.31 13.04
C PRO A 186 5.22 -9.87 13.89
N ARG A 187 6.30 -9.37 13.28
CA ARG A 187 7.47 -8.84 14.00
C ARG A 187 7.10 -7.59 14.79
N GLN A 188 6.39 -6.66 14.14
CA GLN A 188 5.94 -5.43 14.78
C GLN A 188 4.87 -5.71 15.86
N ALA A 189 4.01 -6.70 15.64
CA ALA A 189 3.03 -7.19 16.61
C ALA A 189 3.67 -7.49 17.97
N LYS A 190 4.72 -8.34 17.97
CA LYS A 190 5.45 -8.70 19.21
C LYS A 190 6.06 -7.50 19.89
N ALA A 191 6.64 -6.60 19.10
CA ALA A 191 7.27 -5.40 19.64
C ALA A 191 6.28 -4.44 20.30
N SER A 192 5.05 -4.36 19.76
CA SER A 192 3.99 -3.50 20.30
C SER A 192 3.26 -4.05 21.53
N GLY A 193 3.36 -5.36 21.80
CA GLY A 193 2.74 -5.98 22.97
C GLY A 193 1.21 -6.11 22.93
N ASP A 194 0.55 -5.80 21.81
CA ASP A 194 -0.91 -5.89 21.66
C ASP A 194 -1.35 -7.09 20.79
N PRO A 195 -1.88 -8.17 21.40
CA PRO A 195 -2.30 -9.38 20.68
C PRO A 195 -3.55 -9.19 19.81
N TYR A 196 -4.41 -8.21 20.12
CA TYR A 196 -5.71 -8.06 19.48
C TYR A 196 -5.58 -7.45 18.08
N TYR A 197 -4.67 -6.48 17.89
CA TYR A 197 -4.62 -5.67 16.66
C TYR A 197 -3.64 -6.14 15.59
N MET A 198 -2.67 -6.98 15.94
CA MET A 198 -1.54 -7.28 15.05
C MET A 198 -1.38 -8.76 14.63
N TRP A 199 -2.17 -9.69 15.18
CA TRP A 199 -2.02 -11.12 14.85
C TRP A 199 -3.28 -11.91 14.57
N ARG A 200 -4.46 -11.35 14.79
CA ARG A 200 -5.68 -12.07 14.40
C ARG A 200 -5.74 -12.15 12.88
N PRO A 201 -5.85 -13.35 12.28
CA PRO A 201 -5.85 -13.50 10.82
C PRO A 201 -6.91 -12.63 10.14
N LYS A 202 -8.11 -12.58 10.73
CA LYS A 202 -9.24 -11.77 10.26
C LYS A 202 -8.91 -10.27 10.24
N THR A 203 -8.25 -9.78 11.28
CA THR A 203 -7.88 -8.37 11.45
C THR A 203 -6.80 -7.97 10.46
N LEU A 204 -5.81 -8.84 10.25
CA LEU A 204 -4.75 -8.64 9.25
C LEU A 204 -5.30 -8.61 7.83
N ALA A 205 -6.22 -9.52 7.50
CA ALA A 205 -6.85 -9.54 6.19
C ALA A 205 -7.65 -8.24 5.92
N ARG A 206 -8.42 -7.74 6.90
CA ARG A 206 -9.13 -6.45 6.77
C ARG A 206 -8.16 -5.28 6.61
N ARG A 207 -7.08 -5.27 7.37
CA ARG A 207 -6.05 -4.23 7.29
C ARG A 207 -5.42 -4.18 5.90
N ILE A 208 -5.12 -5.33 5.31
CA ILE A 208 -4.60 -5.40 3.94
C ILE A 208 -5.63 -4.95 2.91
N LEU A 209 -6.92 -5.23 3.12
CA LEU A 209 -7.99 -4.71 2.27
C LEU A 209 -8.05 -3.17 2.32
N LEU A 210 -7.97 -2.58 3.51
CA LEU A 210 -7.95 -1.13 3.70
C LEU A 210 -6.71 -0.47 3.08
N LEU A 211 -5.55 -1.13 3.19
CA LEU A 211 -4.33 -0.67 2.55
C LEU A 211 -4.40 -0.76 1.02
N ASN A 212 -4.99 -1.83 0.49
CA ASN A 212 -5.28 -1.95 -0.94
C ASN A 212 -6.20 -0.82 -1.42
N PHE A 213 -7.30 -0.58 -0.70
CA PHE A 213 -8.21 0.53 -0.96
C PHE A 213 -7.47 1.87 -1.03
N ALA A 214 -6.69 2.19 0.00
CA ALA A 214 -5.94 3.45 0.07
C ALA A 214 -4.93 3.59 -1.07
N ALA A 215 -4.16 2.52 -1.36
CA ALA A 215 -3.14 2.52 -2.41
C ALA A 215 -3.74 2.68 -3.82
N VAL A 216 -4.85 2.01 -4.10
CA VAL A 216 -5.54 2.08 -5.40
C VAL A 216 -6.04 3.49 -5.70
N HIS A 217 -6.70 4.13 -4.75
CA HIS A 217 -7.21 5.49 -4.95
C HIS A 217 -6.08 6.50 -5.07
N THR A 218 -5.19 6.58 -4.08
CA THR A 218 -4.11 7.57 -4.07
C THR A 218 -3.16 7.45 -5.27
N SER A 219 -2.78 6.22 -5.65
CA SER A 219 -1.88 6.00 -6.80
C SER A 219 -2.59 6.27 -8.12
N SER A 220 -3.85 5.87 -8.28
CA SER A 220 -4.57 6.11 -9.54
C SER A 220 -4.82 7.60 -9.77
N PHE A 221 -5.13 8.38 -8.73
CA PHE A 221 -5.20 9.83 -8.80
C PHE A 221 -3.84 10.45 -9.13
N SER A 222 -2.77 10.04 -8.43
CA SER A 222 -1.43 10.58 -8.64
C SER A 222 -0.91 10.32 -10.05
N ILE A 223 -1.05 9.10 -10.55
CA ILE A 223 -0.63 8.71 -11.91
C ILE A 223 -1.46 9.45 -12.95
N THR A 224 -2.79 9.51 -12.77
CA THR A 224 -3.66 10.22 -13.72
C THR A 224 -3.32 11.70 -13.78
N ASN A 225 -3.16 12.38 -12.64
CA ASN A 225 -2.78 13.79 -12.59
C ASN A 225 -1.41 14.02 -13.21
N THR A 226 -0.42 13.16 -12.89
CA THR A 226 0.92 13.24 -13.50
C THR A 226 0.85 13.14 -15.04
N ILE A 227 0.01 12.25 -15.57
CA ILE A 227 -0.17 12.10 -17.01
C ILE A 227 -0.87 13.33 -17.61
N LEU A 228 -1.90 13.85 -16.95
CA LEU A 228 -2.60 15.06 -17.40
C LEU A 228 -1.68 16.28 -17.40
N ASP A 229 -0.85 16.44 -16.38
CA ASP A 229 0.14 17.50 -16.27
C ASP A 229 1.19 17.39 -17.39
N LEU A 230 1.65 16.16 -17.68
CA LEU A 230 2.59 15.91 -18.77
C LEU A 230 1.98 16.22 -20.14
N VAL A 231 0.74 15.81 -20.39
CA VAL A 231 0.05 16.08 -21.67
C VAL A 231 -0.26 17.56 -21.84
N SER A 232 -0.53 18.28 -20.76
CA SER A 232 -0.82 19.72 -20.77
C SER A 232 0.46 20.58 -20.83
N SER A 233 1.63 19.96 -20.60
CA SER A 233 2.92 20.63 -20.64
C SER A 233 3.42 20.85 -22.08
N LYS A 234 4.32 21.81 -22.26
CA LYS A 234 4.96 22.06 -23.56
C LYS A 234 5.69 20.80 -24.06
N PRO A 235 5.63 20.47 -25.36
CA PRO A 235 6.26 19.27 -25.92
C PRO A 235 7.76 19.14 -25.63
N GLU A 236 8.45 20.28 -25.48
CA GLU A 236 9.88 20.39 -25.13
C GLU A 236 10.24 19.59 -23.86
N TYR A 237 9.35 19.54 -22.85
CA TYR A 237 9.58 18.81 -21.61
C TYR A 237 9.40 17.29 -21.74
N ILE A 238 8.68 16.84 -22.77
CA ILE A 238 8.49 15.41 -23.07
C ILE A 238 9.67 14.90 -23.89
N THR A 239 10.17 15.71 -24.83
CA THR A 239 11.27 15.33 -25.74
C THR A 239 12.59 15.07 -25.01
N GLU A 240 12.87 15.76 -23.90
CA GLU A 240 14.09 15.54 -23.09
C GLU A 240 14.19 14.09 -22.57
N ARG A 241 13.07 13.39 -22.37
CA ARG A 241 13.06 11.98 -21.96
C ARG A 241 13.26 10.99 -23.10
N HIS A 242 13.03 11.40 -24.35
CA HIS A 242 13.20 10.55 -25.53
C HIS A 242 14.61 10.59 -26.11
N HIS A 243 15.49 11.47 -25.63
CA HIS A 243 16.91 11.32 -25.92
C HIS A 243 17.38 9.97 -25.39
N PRO A 244 17.92 9.08 -26.26
CA PRO A 244 18.49 7.83 -25.80
C PRO A 244 19.73 8.18 -24.98
N ARG A 245 19.57 8.27 -23.65
CA ARG A 245 20.72 8.07 -22.77
C ARG A 245 21.20 6.66 -23.07
N PRO A 246 22.45 6.46 -23.53
CA PRO A 246 22.94 5.12 -23.77
C PRO A 246 22.73 4.35 -22.46
N ALA A 247 22.07 3.19 -22.57
CA ALA A 247 21.92 2.27 -21.46
C ALA A 247 23.32 2.05 -20.88
N ARG A 248 23.63 2.71 -19.76
CA ARG A 248 24.88 2.48 -19.06
C ARG A 248 24.77 1.06 -18.54
N ARG A 249 25.41 0.13 -19.26
CA ARG A 249 25.98 -1.09 -18.70
C ARG A 249 26.74 -0.67 -17.45
N GLY A 250 26.23 -1.07 -16.30
CA GLY A 250 26.77 -0.65 -15.01
C GLY A 250 25.70 -0.65 -13.93
N VAL A 251 25.13 -1.82 -13.62
CA VAL A 251 24.79 -2.13 -12.22
C VAL A 251 26.12 -2.33 -11.52
N GLU A 252 26.84 -1.24 -11.29
CA GLU A 252 27.94 -1.22 -10.36
C GLU A 252 27.43 -0.50 -9.12
N GLN A 253 27.60 -1.16 -7.99
CA GLN A 253 27.10 -0.79 -6.69
C GLN A 253 27.57 0.61 -6.31
N ALA A 254 26.77 1.63 -6.61
CA ALA A 254 26.95 2.95 -6.02
C ALA A 254 26.27 2.94 -4.64
N PRO A 255 27.02 2.98 -3.52
CA PRO A 255 26.39 3.11 -2.22
C PRO A 255 25.71 4.48 -2.16
N TRP A 256 24.42 4.49 -1.84
CA TRP A 256 23.67 5.70 -1.49
C TRP A 256 24.36 6.37 -0.30
N ARG A 257 25.33 7.26 -0.55
CA ARG A 257 25.94 8.08 0.50
C ARG A 257 24.91 9.12 0.91
N ARG A 258 24.49 9.05 2.18
CA ARG A 258 23.76 10.14 2.86
C ARG A 258 24.54 11.44 2.65
N CYS A 259 23.86 12.48 2.15
CA CYS A 259 24.36 13.85 2.25
C CYS A 259 24.42 14.25 3.72
N THR A 260 25.53 13.98 4.38
CA THR A 260 25.91 14.66 5.62
C THR A 260 26.72 15.88 5.23
N SER A 261 26.16 17.06 5.45
CA SER A 261 26.86 18.34 5.35
C SER A 261 28.04 18.34 6.33
N SER A 262 29.26 18.31 5.79
CA SER A 262 30.48 18.63 6.52
C SER A 262 31.16 19.79 5.79
N THR A 263 30.99 20.97 6.34
CA THR A 263 31.78 22.17 6.06
C THR A 263 33.19 21.97 6.60
N ALA A 264 34.16 21.56 5.77
CA ALA A 264 35.58 21.80 5.99
C ALA A 264 36.40 21.37 4.76
N GLY A 265 37.20 22.29 4.22
CA GLY A 265 38.34 21.93 3.38
C GLY A 265 38.36 22.47 1.95
N CYS A 266 38.14 23.78 1.76
CA CYS A 266 38.54 24.46 0.52
C CYS A 266 39.69 25.43 0.83
N ALA A 267 40.90 24.88 0.91
CA ALA A 267 42.14 25.66 1.01
C ALA A 267 43.32 24.84 0.44
N ARG A 268 43.48 24.87 -0.89
CA ARG A 268 44.77 24.77 -1.60
C ARG A 268 44.51 24.61 -3.10
N ALA A 269 44.83 25.65 -3.87
CA ALA A 269 45.48 25.59 -5.20
C ALA A 269 45.28 26.95 -5.91
N LEU A 270 46.17 27.91 -5.62
CA LEU A 270 46.55 28.95 -6.56
C LEU A 270 48.08 28.94 -6.58
N GLY A 271 48.60 28.27 -7.61
CA GLY A 271 49.91 28.52 -8.20
C GLY A 271 49.67 28.93 -9.64
#